data_AF-A0AA43F2D1-F1
#
_entry.id   AF-A0AA43F2D1-F1
#
_cell.length_a   1.000
_cell.length_b   1.000
_cell.length_c   1.000
_cell.angle_alpha   90.00
_cell.angle_beta   90.00
_cell.angle_gamma   90.00
#
_symmetry.space_group_name_H-M   'P 1'
#
loop_
_entity.id
_entity.type
_entity.pdbx_description
1 polymer ?
#
loop_
_entity_poly.entity_id
_entity_poly.type
_entity_poly.pdbx_seq_one_letter_code
_entity_poly.pdbx_strand_id
1 'polypeptide(L)'
;MRQALVIVVLLAAGGILAHYHVSNQSYYPVARLTSGSGYTFTVVQDRVETRGECGKANDRFVLPIKRSCAECRIAYARCERELQGLELQLIMGEPVPMHVVVAPKLRMAMEGPAETLRRDCEQMAAAIVRVGVPSAACAYPGVMRRP
;
A
#
# COMPACT_ATOMS: atom_id res chain seq x y z
N MET A 1 -46.52 9.48 -23.78
CA MET A 1 -45.95 8.15 -23.45
C MET A 1 -44.54 7.92 -24.01
N ARG A 2 -44.28 8.12 -25.31
CA ARG A 2 -42.93 7.93 -25.90
C ARG A 2 -41.80 8.71 -25.20
N GLN A 3 -42.02 9.98 -24.86
CA GLN A 3 -41.00 10.81 -24.20
C GLN A 3 -40.64 10.32 -22.79
N ALA A 4 -41.63 9.89 -22.01
CA ALA A 4 -41.40 9.31 -20.68
C ALA A 4 -40.58 8.02 -20.76
N LEU A 5 -40.84 7.18 -21.78
CA LEU A 5 -40.12 5.93 -22.00
C LEU A 5 -38.65 6.18 -22.38
N VAL A 6 -38.38 7.20 -23.20
CA VAL A 6 -37.01 7.63 -23.53
C VAL A 6 -36.25 8.13 -22.29
N ILE A 7 -36.90 8.92 -21.42
CA ILE A 7 -36.28 9.43 -20.19
C ILE A 7 -35.92 8.27 -19.24
N VAL A 8 -36.82 7.30 -19.06
CA VAL A 8 -36.56 6.13 -18.19
C VAL A 8 -35.38 5.30 -18.72
N VAL A 9 -35.32 5.07 -20.04
CA VAL A 9 -34.20 4.34 -20.66
C VAL A 9 -32.87 5.08 -20.46
N LEU A 10 -32.86 6.40 -20.63
CA LEU A 10 -31.64 7.21 -20.41
C LEU A 10 -31.18 7.20 -18.96
N LEU A 11 -32.12 7.28 -18.00
CA LEU A 11 -31.79 7.19 -16.57
C LEU A 11 -31.25 5.81 -16.19
N ALA A 12 -31.85 4.74 -16.71
CA ALA A 12 -31.35 3.38 -16.49
C ALA A 12 -29.95 3.19 -17.08
N ALA A 13 -29.72 3.64 -18.32
CA ALA A 13 -28.40 3.58 -18.95
C ALA A 13 -27.36 4.43 -18.19
N GLY A 14 -27.73 5.62 -17.73
CA GLY A 14 -26.88 6.48 -16.90
C GLY A 14 -26.53 5.84 -15.55
N GLY A 15 -27.49 5.20 -14.90
CA GLY A 15 -27.27 4.46 -13.66
C GLY A 15 -26.31 3.27 -13.84
N ILE A 16 -26.46 2.52 -14.93
CA ILE A 16 -25.56 1.41 -15.28
C ILE A 16 -24.14 1.92 -15.54
N LEU A 17 -24.00 2.98 -16.35
CA LEU A 17 -22.69 3.58 -16.65
C LEU A 17 -22.01 4.14 -15.40
N ALA A 18 -22.77 4.81 -14.51
CA ALA A 18 -22.25 5.29 -13.24
C ALA A 18 -21.81 4.13 -12.33
N HIS A 19 -22.60 3.05 -12.27
CA HIS A 19 -22.25 1.86 -11.49
C HIS A 19 -20.95 1.22 -12.01
N TYR A 20 -20.84 0.99 -13.32
CA TYR A 20 -19.63 0.47 -13.96
C TYR A 20 -18.43 1.38 -13.78
N HIS A 21 -18.62 2.69 -13.88
CA HIS A 21 -17.53 3.64 -13.69
C HIS A 21 -16.97 3.62 -12.27
N VAL A 22 -17.81 3.39 -11.26
CA VAL A 22 -17.39 3.27 -9.86
C VAL A 22 -16.78 1.89 -9.58
N SER A 23 -17.35 0.82 -10.13
CA SER A 23 -16.86 -0.56 -9.90
C SER A 23 -15.50 -0.84 -10.57
N ASN A 24 -15.13 -0.09 -11.61
CA ASN A 24 -13.83 -0.23 -12.27
C ASN A 24 -12.71 0.62 -11.64
N GLN A 25 -12.99 1.32 -10.54
CA GLN A 25 -11.97 2.11 -9.84
C GLN A 25 -11.21 1.23 -8.86
N SER A 26 -9.96 0.92 -9.20
CA SER A 26 -9.05 0.21 -8.31
C SER A 26 -8.15 1.17 -7.53
N TYR A 27 -7.71 0.73 -6.35
CA TYR A 27 -6.98 1.54 -5.38
C TYR A 27 -5.75 0.80 -4.86
N TYR A 28 -4.67 1.53 -4.62
CA TYR A 28 -3.50 1.10 -3.89
C TYR A 28 -3.60 1.55 -2.44
N PRO A 29 -3.56 0.63 -1.47
CA PRO A 29 -3.37 0.98 -0.07
C PRO A 29 -1.93 1.45 0.15
N VAL A 30 -1.78 2.68 0.62
CA VAL A 30 -0.48 3.29 0.91
C VAL A 30 -0.46 3.83 2.33
N ALA A 31 0.58 3.51 3.09
CA ALA A 31 0.78 4.04 4.42
C ALA A 31 2.18 4.59 4.59
N ARG A 32 2.30 5.70 5.34
CA ARG A 32 3.58 6.22 5.81
C ARG A 32 3.54 6.39 7.31
N LEU A 33 4.57 5.89 7.97
CA LEU A 33 4.70 5.94 9.42
C LEU A 33 6.13 6.23 9.84
N THR A 34 6.28 6.85 11.01
CA THR A 34 7.56 7.22 11.60
C THR A 34 7.67 6.61 12.99
N SER A 35 8.83 6.08 13.37
CA SER A 35 9.10 5.59 14.72
C SER A 35 9.79 6.64 15.60
N GLY A 36 9.71 6.48 16.93
CA GLY A 36 10.50 7.28 17.88
C GLY A 36 12.01 7.08 17.73
N SER A 37 12.44 5.93 17.19
CA SER A 37 13.83 5.60 16.90
C SER A 37 14.38 6.21 15.60
N GLY A 38 13.65 7.14 14.97
CA GLY A 38 14.11 7.87 13.79
C GLY A 38 13.94 7.14 12.46
N TYR A 39 13.12 6.08 12.41
CA TYR A 39 12.79 5.42 11.15
C TYR A 39 11.57 6.05 10.50
N THR A 40 11.57 6.08 9.18
CA THR A 40 10.38 6.34 8.35
C THR A 40 10.15 5.15 7.43
N PHE A 41 8.91 4.69 7.38
CA PHE A 41 8.51 3.57 6.54
C PHE A 41 7.45 4.04 5.56
N THR A 42 7.68 3.80 4.27
CA THR A 42 6.69 4.02 3.21
C THR A 42 6.26 2.67 2.67
N VAL A 43 4.99 2.33 2.85
CA VAL A 43 4.43 1.01 2.56
C VAL A 43 3.44 1.14 1.43
N VAL A 44 3.59 0.30 0.41
CA VAL A 44 2.68 0.17 -0.71
C VAL A 44 2.22 -1.27 -0.81
N GLN A 45 0.90 -1.47 -0.83
CA GLN A 45 0.28 -2.77 -0.98
C GLN A 45 -0.26 -2.96 -2.40
N ASP A 46 -0.53 -4.21 -2.78
CA ASP A 46 -1.15 -4.50 -4.06
C ASP A 46 -2.52 -3.81 -4.22
N ARG A 47 -2.86 -3.56 -5.48
CA ARG A 47 -4.10 -2.95 -5.90
C ARG A 47 -5.32 -3.79 -5.46
N VAL A 48 -6.36 -3.12 -4.98
CA VAL A 48 -7.66 -3.69 -4.63
C VAL A 48 -8.78 -3.04 -5.45
N GLU A 49 -9.93 -3.70 -5.55
CA GLU A 49 -11.01 -3.30 -6.47
C GLU A 49 -11.92 -2.22 -5.89
N THR A 50 -11.94 -2.03 -4.57
CA THR A 50 -12.83 -1.04 -3.95
C THR A 50 -12.12 -0.19 -2.91
N ARG A 51 -12.61 1.05 -2.73
CA ARG A 51 -12.13 1.95 -1.68
C ARG A 51 -12.29 1.34 -0.27
N GLY A 52 -13.38 0.58 -0.05
CA GLY A 52 -13.65 -0.08 1.23
C GLY A 52 -12.61 -1.17 1.56
N GLU A 53 -12.24 -1.98 0.58
CA GLU A 53 -11.16 -2.97 0.73
C GLU A 53 -9.80 -2.30 0.97
N CYS A 54 -9.56 -1.15 0.33
CA CYS A 54 -8.34 -0.41 0.54
C CYS A 54 -8.22 0.10 1.98
N GLY A 55 -9.30 0.69 2.52
CA GLY A 55 -9.35 1.07 3.94
C GLY A 55 -9.07 -0.10 4.87
N LYS A 56 -9.71 -1.25 4.63
CA LYS A 56 -9.46 -2.48 5.39
C LYS A 56 -8.02 -2.99 5.25
N ALA A 57 -7.38 -2.82 4.11
CA ALA A 57 -5.98 -3.21 3.90
C ALA A 57 -5.02 -2.29 4.68
N ASN A 58 -5.28 -0.98 4.70
CA ASN A 58 -4.53 -0.03 5.53
C ASN A 58 -4.73 -0.32 7.02
N ASP A 59 -5.95 -0.54 7.48
CA ASP A 59 -6.24 -0.83 8.90
C ASP A 59 -5.56 -2.11 9.37
N ARG A 60 -5.59 -3.18 8.55
CA ARG A 60 -4.89 -4.44 8.86
C ARG A 60 -3.39 -4.26 9.03
N PHE A 61 -2.79 -3.32 8.30
CA PHE A 61 -1.36 -3.03 8.41
C PHE A 61 -1.04 -2.08 9.58
N VAL A 62 -1.80 -1.00 9.71
CA VAL A 62 -1.48 0.12 10.60
C VAL A 62 -1.93 -0.14 12.05
N LEU A 63 -3.07 -0.79 12.27
CA LEU A 63 -3.59 -1.01 13.63
C LEU A 63 -2.66 -1.86 14.52
N PRO A 64 -2.06 -2.97 14.04
CA PRO A 64 -1.10 -3.72 14.84
C PRO A 64 0.09 -2.86 15.28
N ILE A 65 0.62 -2.02 14.38
CA ILE A 65 1.76 -1.14 14.66
C ILE A 65 1.39 -0.11 15.74
N LYS A 66 0.23 0.51 15.62
CA LYS A 66 -0.27 1.47 16.62
C LYS A 66 -0.43 0.84 18.01
N ARG A 67 -0.75 -0.46 18.08
CA ARG A 67 -0.90 -1.20 19.34
C ARG A 67 0.43 -1.64 19.93
N SER A 68 1.43 -1.97 19.10
CA SER A 68 2.73 -2.47 19.56
C SER A 68 3.78 -1.37 19.77
N CYS A 69 3.60 -0.19 19.17
CA CYS A 69 4.56 0.90 19.21
C CYS A 69 3.86 2.23 19.56
N ALA A 70 3.90 2.61 20.84
CA ALA A 70 3.28 3.84 21.32
C ALA A 70 3.93 5.10 20.74
N GLU A 71 5.22 5.04 20.41
CA GLU A 71 5.98 6.15 19.84
C GLU A 71 5.85 6.26 18.32
N CYS A 72 5.21 5.27 17.67
CA CYS A 72 5.03 5.29 16.23
C CYS A 72 3.88 6.23 15.84
N ARG A 73 4.15 7.12 14.90
CA ARG A 73 3.17 8.04 14.34
C ARG A 73 2.83 7.64 12.92
N ILE A 74 1.55 7.62 12.61
CA ILE A 74 1.05 7.39 11.27
C ILE A 74 0.97 8.76 10.61
N ALA A 75 1.86 9.03 9.65
CA ALA A 75 1.84 10.27 8.90
C ALA A 75 0.60 10.29 7.98
N TYR A 76 0.34 9.18 7.29
CA TYR A 76 -0.89 8.97 6.54
C TYR A 76 -1.16 7.48 6.28
N ALA A 77 -2.43 7.17 6.01
CA ALA A 77 -2.89 5.91 5.45
C ALA A 77 -3.99 6.22 4.42
N ARG A 78 -3.64 6.13 3.13
CA ARG A 78 -4.42 6.65 2.01
C ARG A 78 -4.72 5.57 0.98
N CYS A 79 -5.73 5.83 0.16
CA CYS A 79 -6.17 4.97 -0.93
C CYS A 79 -5.96 5.71 -2.23
N GLU A 80 -4.87 5.39 -2.93
CA GLU A 80 -4.46 6.09 -4.14
C GLU A 80 -4.92 5.34 -5.38
N ARG A 81 -5.44 6.07 -6.37
CA ARG A 81 -5.79 5.48 -7.66
C ARG A 81 -4.59 5.37 -8.59
N GLU A 82 -3.68 6.33 -8.46
CA GLU A 82 -2.45 6.44 -9.23
C GLU A 82 -1.30 6.64 -8.27
N LEU A 83 -0.23 5.86 -8.47
CA LEU A 83 0.99 6.00 -7.69
C LEU A 83 1.98 6.88 -8.44
N GLN A 84 2.80 7.61 -7.70
CA GLN A 84 3.83 8.48 -8.25
C GLN A 84 5.13 8.35 -7.46
N GLY A 85 6.25 8.71 -8.10
CA GLY A 85 7.58 8.70 -7.48
C GLY A 85 7.92 7.37 -6.83
N LEU A 86 8.32 7.41 -5.56
CA LEU A 86 8.73 6.23 -4.80
C LEU A 86 7.66 5.13 -4.78
N GLU A 87 6.40 5.50 -4.55
CA GLU A 87 5.33 4.50 -4.37
C GLU A 87 5.13 3.67 -5.65
N LEU A 88 5.23 4.35 -6.81
CA LEU A 88 5.18 3.70 -8.12
C LEU A 88 6.39 2.79 -8.33
N GLN A 89 7.60 3.27 -8.03
CA GLN A 89 8.84 2.50 -8.16
C GLN A 89 8.78 1.20 -7.34
N LEU A 90 8.28 1.29 -6.10
CA LEU A 90 8.10 0.15 -5.20
C LEU A 90 7.17 -0.93 -5.77
N ILE A 91 6.06 -0.54 -6.38
CA ILE A 91 5.13 -1.48 -7.00
C ILE A 91 5.68 -2.04 -8.31
N MET A 92 6.36 -1.21 -9.09
CA MET A 92 6.93 -1.64 -10.37
C MET A 92 8.12 -2.60 -10.17
N GLY A 93 8.79 -2.55 -9.03
CA GLY A 93 10.02 -3.30 -8.81
C GLY A 93 11.24 -2.60 -9.41
N GLU A 94 11.17 -1.28 -9.58
CA GLU A 94 12.28 -0.45 -10.06
C GLU A 94 13.31 -0.18 -8.95
N PRO A 95 14.63 -0.17 -9.25
CA PRO A 95 15.65 0.14 -8.25
C PRO A 95 15.41 1.45 -7.51
N VAL A 96 15.50 1.42 -6.18
CA VAL A 96 15.38 2.61 -5.31
C VAL A 96 16.62 2.76 -4.43
N PRO A 97 16.98 3.99 -4.00
CA PRO A 97 18.16 4.23 -3.17
C PRO A 97 17.95 3.88 -1.68
N MET A 98 16.96 3.05 -1.35
CA MET A 98 16.56 2.69 0.00
C MET A 98 16.60 1.18 0.21
N HIS A 99 16.66 0.77 1.47
CA HIS A 99 16.37 -0.60 1.85
C HIS A 99 14.87 -0.83 1.76
N VAL A 100 14.45 -1.93 1.16
CA VAL A 100 13.03 -2.25 0.95
C VAL A 100 12.75 -3.64 1.48
N VAL A 101 11.78 -3.78 2.36
CA VAL A 101 11.22 -5.08 2.69
C VAL A 101 10.18 -5.44 1.65
N VAL A 102 10.38 -6.57 0.98
CA VAL A 102 9.49 -7.11 -0.05
C VAL A 102 8.83 -8.37 0.49
N ALA A 103 7.50 -8.41 0.46
CA ALA A 103 6.69 -9.54 0.87
C ALA A 103 5.51 -9.72 -0.11
N PRO A 104 4.79 -10.86 -0.10
CA PRO A 104 3.58 -11.04 -0.87
C PRO A 104 2.61 -9.88 -0.64
N LYS A 105 2.26 -9.18 -1.72
CA LYS A 105 1.33 -8.04 -1.75
C LYS A 105 1.78 -6.79 -1.00
N LEU A 106 3.04 -6.69 -0.58
CA LEU A 106 3.54 -5.58 0.24
C LEU A 106 4.99 -5.23 -0.11
N ARG A 107 5.27 -3.94 -0.29
CA ARG A 107 6.63 -3.39 -0.37
C ARG A 107 6.74 -2.23 0.61
N MET A 108 7.80 -2.24 1.40
CA MET A 108 8.03 -1.25 2.45
C MET A 108 9.44 -0.68 2.33
N ALA A 109 9.54 0.55 1.84
CA ALA A 109 10.79 1.29 1.88
C ALA A 109 11.07 1.77 3.31
N MET A 110 12.34 1.68 3.70
CA MET A 110 12.85 2.07 5.01
C MET A 110 13.89 3.17 4.87
N GLU A 111 13.65 4.27 5.60
CA GLU A 111 14.58 5.37 5.84
C GLU A 111 14.92 5.37 7.33
N GLY A 112 16.18 5.61 7.70
CA GLY A 112 16.61 5.58 9.10
C GLY A 112 18.14 5.63 9.25
N PRO A 113 18.67 5.34 10.45
CA PRO A 113 20.10 5.36 10.73
C PRO A 113 20.89 4.39 9.82
N ALA A 114 21.80 4.94 9.01
CA ALA A 114 22.50 4.19 7.96
C ALA A 114 23.30 2.98 8.50
N GLU A 115 23.85 3.10 9.70
CA GLU A 115 24.68 2.07 10.35
C GLU A 115 23.91 0.77 10.65
N THR A 116 22.61 0.89 10.95
CA THR A 116 21.77 -0.25 11.38
C THR A 116 20.72 -0.63 10.35
N LEU A 117 20.42 0.24 9.38
CA LEU A 117 19.32 0.09 8.42
C LEU A 117 19.33 -1.26 7.69
N ARG A 118 20.51 -1.75 7.29
CA ARG A 118 20.66 -3.04 6.61
C ARG A 118 20.18 -4.20 7.50
N ARG A 119 20.75 -4.30 8.71
CA ARG A 119 20.44 -5.34 9.68
C ARG A 119 18.96 -5.28 10.07
N ASP A 120 18.43 -4.08 10.25
CA ASP A 120 17.06 -3.90 10.72
C ASP A 120 16.04 -4.21 9.62
N CYS A 121 16.38 -3.97 8.35
CA CYS A 121 15.60 -4.43 7.21
C CYS A 121 15.52 -5.97 7.13
N GLU A 122 16.64 -6.67 7.35
CA GLU A 122 16.67 -8.14 7.42
C GLU A 122 15.84 -8.66 8.62
N GLN A 123 15.97 -8.03 9.79
CA GLN A 123 15.19 -8.39 10.97
C GLN A 123 13.69 -8.15 10.78
N MET A 124 13.32 -7.06 10.13
CA MET A 124 11.93 -6.72 9.81
C MET A 124 11.32 -7.74 8.86
N ALA A 125 12.04 -8.12 7.79
CA ALA A 125 11.62 -9.18 6.89
C ALA A 125 11.40 -10.51 7.65
N ALA A 126 12.33 -10.89 8.54
CA ALA A 126 12.19 -12.09 9.36
C ALA A 126 11.00 -12.00 10.33
N ALA A 127 10.74 -10.83 10.92
CA ALA A 127 9.61 -10.60 11.82
C ALA A 127 8.27 -10.73 11.07
N ILE A 128 8.18 -10.22 9.85
CA ILE A 128 7.00 -10.34 8.98
C ILE A 128 6.67 -11.81 8.69
N VAL A 129 7.68 -12.65 8.44
CA VAL A 129 7.47 -14.08 8.28
C VAL A 129 6.97 -14.73 9.57
N ARG A 130 7.54 -14.37 10.73
CA ARG A 130 7.12 -14.92 12.03
C ARG A 130 5.67 -14.61 12.39
N VAL A 131 5.10 -13.51 11.89
CA VAL A 131 3.69 -13.16 12.11
C VAL A 131 2.75 -13.79 11.07
N GLY A 132 3.25 -14.73 10.25
CA GLY A 132 2.45 -15.59 9.39
C GLY A 132 2.44 -15.21 7.91
N VAL A 133 3.28 -14.27 7.47
CA VAL A 133 3.42 -13.99 6.03
C VAL A 133 4.31 -15.07 5.38
N PRO A 134 3.95 -15.63 4.21
CA PRO A 134 4.66 -16.80 3.66
C PRO A 134 6.15 -16.58 3.37
N SER A 135 6.51 -15.38 2.93
CA SER A 135 7.89 -15.00 2.64
C SER A 135 8.07 -13.50 2.80
N ALA A 136 9.28 -13.07 3.14
CA ALA A 136 9.70 -11.69 3.04
C ALA A 136 11.22 -11.64 2.91
N ALA A 137 11.72 -10.62 2.20
CA ALA A 137 13.15 -10.41 2.02
C ALA A 137 13.49 -8.92 2.13
N CYS A 138 14.71 -8.64 2.59
CA CYS A 138 15.29 -7.32 2.45
C CYS A 138 15.94 -7.18 1.06
N ALA A 139 15.50 -6.18 0.32
CA ALA A 139 16.12 -5.71 -0.91
C ALA A 139 16.99 -4.49 -0.59
N TYR A 140 18.23 -4.48 -1.09
CA TYR A 140 19.21 -3.44 -0.81
C TYR A 140 19.12 -2.28 -1.81
N PRO A 141 19.64 -1.09 -1.46
CA PRO A 141 19.66 0.04 -2.37
C PRO A 141 20.21 -0.32 -3.77
N GLY A 142 19.51 0.11 -4.81
CA GLY A 142 19.87 -0.18 -6.20
C GLY A 142 19.52 -1.60 -6.68
N VAL A 143 19.00 -2.46 -5.81
CA VAL A 143 18.55 -3.81 -6.15
C VAL A 143 17.07 -3.94 -5.82
N MET A 144 16.22 -4.08 -6.84
CA MET A 144 14.82 -4.48 -6.64
C MET A 144 14.56 -5.78 -7.38
N ARG A 145 14.16 -6.81 -6.64
CA ARG A 145 13.66 -8.07 -7.17
C ARG A 145 12.15 -8.08 -6.97
N ARG A 146 11.39 -8.28 -8.05
CA ARG A 146 9.96 -8.63 -7.92
C ARG A 146 9.87 -9.99 -7.20
N PRO A 147 8.93 -10.14 -6.24
CA PRO A 147 8.62 -11.45 -5.67
C PRO A 147 8.00 -12.37 -6.72
#